data_AF-A0A821QKM1-F1
#
_entry.id   AF-A0A821QKM1-F1
#
_cell.length_a   1.000
_cell.length_b   1.000
_cell.length_c   1.000
_cell.angle_alpha   90.00
_cell.angle_beta   90.00
_cell.angle_gamma   90.00
#
_symmetry.space_group_name_H-M   'P 1'
#
loop_
_entity.id
_entity.type
_entity.pdbx_description
1 polymer ?
#
loop_
_entity_poly.entity_id
_entity_poly.type
_entity_poly.pdbx_seq_one_letter_code
_entity_poly.pdbx_strand_id
1 'polypeptide(L)'
;MPIQLSDLQKIGLGLTIFGVGFIFLGMIFLFDKGLLAVGNILFLGGLCMIIGLERTVRFFFQSFKIKATALFFGGILLVLIGWPLTGIIIEFYGFFLLFGFV
;
A
#
# COMPACT_ATOMS: atom_id res chain seq x y z
N MET A 1 12.33 0.31 -26.91
CA MET A 1 12.75 -0.89 -26.16
C MET A 1 11.53 -1.38 -25.42
N PRO A 2 11.08 -2.65 -25.56
CA PRO A 2 9.99 -3.14 -24.73
C PRO A 2 10.42 -2.97 -23.28
N ILE A 3 9.53 -2.43 -22.44
CA ILE A 3 9.76 -2.30 -20.99
C ILE A 3 9.83 -3.74 -20.47
N GLN A 4 11.02 -4.30 -20.41
CA GLN A 4 11.27 -5.64 -19.86
C GLN A 4 11.11 -5.52 -18.35
N LEU A 5 9.89 -5.72 -17.87
CA LEU A 5 9.64 -5.90 -16.44
C LEU A 5 10.44 -7.10 -15.96
N SER A 6 11.27 -6.88 -14.93
CA SER A 6 11.95 -7.97 -14.23
C SER A 6 10.90 -8.96 -13.70
N ASP A 7 11.22 -10.25 -13.63
CA ASP A 7 10.29 -11.27 -13.13
C ASP A 7 9.81 -10.98 -11.70
N LEU A 8 10.64 -10.30 -10.90
CA LEU A 8 10.24 -9.78 -9.59
C LEU A 8 9.14 -8.71 -9.68
N GLN A 9 9.21 -7.81 -10.67
CA GLN A 9 8.21 -6.76 -10.86
C GLN A 9 6.89 -7.33 -11.38
N LYS A 10 6.93 -8.41 -12.18
CA LYS A 10 5.71 -9.13 -12.59
C LYS A 10 5.02 -9.79 -11.40
N ILE A 11 5.80 -10.42 -10.52
CA ILE A 11 5.29 -10.98 -9.26
C ILE A 11 4.73 -9.85 -8.38
N GLY A 12 5.45 -8.74 -8.26
CA GLY A 12 5.02 -7.56 -7.51
C GLY A 12 3.72 -6.95 -8.04
N LEU A 13 3.55 -6.90 -9.37
CA LEU A 13 2.31 -6.47 -10.01
C LEU A 13 1.15 -7.41 -9.64
N GLY A 14 1.36 -8.72 -9.72
CA GLY A 14 0.39 -9.71 -9.28
C GLY A 14 0.00 -9.54 -7.81
N LEU A 15 0.99 -9.37 -6.92
CA LEU A 15 0.77 -9.17 -5.49
C LEU A 15 -0.01 -7.89 -5.19
N THR A 16 0.29 -6.80 -5.90
CA THR A 16 -0.39 -5.50 -5.74
C THR A 16 -1.85 -5.60 -6.15
N ILE A 17 -2.13 -6.20 -7.31
CA ILE A 17 -3.50 -6.40 -7.80
C ILE A 17 -4.28 -7.30 -6.85
N PHE A 18 -3.65 -8.37 -6.37
CA PHE A 18 -4.25 -9.28 -5.39
C PHE A 18 -4.55 -8.57 -4.08
N GLY A 19 -3.63 -7.75 -3.56
CA GLY A 19 -3.83 -6.93 -2.37
C GLY A 19 -4.99 -5.97 -2.49
N VAL A 20 -5.10 -5.23 -3.60
CA VAL A 20 -6.26 -4.36 -3.89
C VAL A 20 -7.57 -5.17 -3.92
N GLY A 21 -7.55 -6.37 -4.50
CA GLY A 21 -8.70 -7.29 -4.49
C GLY A 21 -9.13 -7.67 -3.07
N PHE A 22 -8.19 -7.97 -2.18
CA PHE A 22 -8.48 -8.28 -0.77
C PHE A 22 -8.98 -7.06 0.00
N ILE A 23 -8.45 -5.87 -0.25
CA ILE A 23 -8.95 -4.62 0.35
C ILE A 23 -10.40 -4.38 -0.10
N PHE A 24 -10.67 -4.52 -1.40
CA PHE A 24 -12.01 -4.36 -1.96
C PHE A 24 -12.99 -5.39 -1.39
N LEU A 25 -12.57 -6.65 -1.30
CA LEU A 25 -13.38 -7.71 -0.70
C LEU A 25 -13.64 -7.44 0.79
N GLY A 26 -12.64 -6.96 1.53
CA GLY A 26 -12.77 -6.55 2.93
C GLY A 26 -13.77 -5.41 3.10
N MET A 27 -13.81 -4.45 2.17
CA MET A 27 -14.84 -3.39 2.18
C MET A 27 -16.26 -3.95 1.94
N ILE A 28 -16.42 -4.88 0.98
CA ILE A 28 -17.72 -5.50 0.69
C ILE A 28 -18.22 -6.34 1.88
N PHE A 29 -17.33 -7.04 2.59
CA PHE A 29 -17.64 -7.84 3.77
C PHE A 29 -17.87 -7.00 5.05
N LEU A 30 -18.37 -5.76 4.92
CA LEU A 30 -18.62 -4.83 6.03
C LEU A 30 -17.35 -4.44 6.79
N PHE A 31 -16.28 -4.14 6.06
CA PHE A 31 -14.98 -3.74 6.61
C PHE A 31 -14.34 -4.82 7.50
N ASP A 32 -14.28 -6.05 6.98
CA ASP A 32 -13.60 -7.14 7.66
C ASP A 32 -12.11 -6.81 7.87
N LYS A 33 -11.71 -6.73 9.14
CA LYS A 33 -10.36 -6.29 9.54
C LYS A 33 -9.29 -7.24 9.05
N GLY A 34 -9.59 -8.54 8.97
CA GLY A 34 -8.65 -9.57 8.53
C GLY A 34 -8.37 -9.46 7.03
N LEU A 35 -9.41 -9.33 6.21
CA LEU A 35 -9.25 -9.17 4.76
C LEU A 35 -8.56 -7.84 4.41
N LEU A 36 -8.93 -6.75 5.10
CA LEU A 36 -8.28 -5.46 4.92
C LEU A 36 -6.80 -5.50 5.34
N ALA A 37 -6.46 -6.17 6.44
CA ALA A 37 -5.09 -6.36 6.89
C ALA A 37 -4.25 -7.15 5.86
N VAL A 38 -4.77 -8.29 5.41
CA VAL A 38 -4.10 -9.15 4.42
C VAL A 38 -3.92 -8.39 3.11
N GLY A 39 -4.96 -7.69 2.66
CA GLY A 39 -4.91 -6.87 1.45
C GLY A 39 -3.86 -5.75 1.53
N ASN A 40 -3.75 -5.08 2.67
CA ASN A 40 -2.73 -4.05 2.90
C ASN A 40 -1.31 -4.60 2.90
N ILE A 41 -1.07 -5.76 3.51
CA ILE A 41 0.25 -6.41 3.51
C ILE A 41 0.64 -6.82 2.08
N LEU A 42 -0.29 -7.42 1.33
CA LEU A 42 -0.08 -7.83 -0.07
C LEU A 42 0.18 -6.62 -0.98
N PHE A 43 -0.59 -5.54 -0.81
CA PHE A 43 -0.44 -4.30 -1.55
C PHE A 43 0.93 -3.66 -1.33
N LEU A 44 1.34 -3.50 -0.07
CA LEU A 44 2.66 -2.97 0.30
C LEU A 44 3.80 -3.86 -0.21
N GLY A 45 3.70 -5.17 -0.02
CA GLY A 45 4.69 -6.13 -0.49
C GLY A 45 4.85 -6.08 -2.01
N GLY A 46 3.73 -5.97 -2.73
CA GLY A 46 3.70 -5.81 -4.18
C GLY A 46 4.37 -4.53 -4.65
N LEU A 47 4.03 -3.39 -4.04
CA LEU A 47 4.66 -2.10 -4.33
C LEU A 47 6.17 -2.12 -4.09
N CYS A 48 6.62 -2.70 -2.97
CA CYS A 48 8.04 -2.89 -2.67
C CYS A 48 8.76 -3.69 -3.76
N MET A 49 8.13 -4.71 -4.32
CA MET A 49 8.70 -5.52 -5.42
C MET A 49 8.68 -4.80 -6.77
N ILE A 50 7.67 -3.98 -7.05
CA ILE A 50 7.59 -3.19 -8.30
C ILE A 50 8.64 -2.08 -8.31
N ILE A 51 8.76 -1.33 -7.21
CA ILE A 51 9.67 -0.18 -7.08
C ILE A 51 11.12 -0.65 -6.78
N GLY A 52 11.25 -1.77 -6.07
CA GLY A 52 12.51 -2.30 -5.54
C GLY A 52 12.73 -1.88 -4.09
N LEU A 53 13.15 -2.82 -3.22
CA LEU A 53 13.26 -2.60 -1.77
C LEU A 53 14.16 -1.40 -1.42
N GLU A 54 15.31 -1.30 -2.06
CA GLU A 54 16.31 -0.25 -1.80
C GLU A 54 15.80 1.15 -2.19
N ARG A 55 15.06 1.23 -3.29
CA ARG A 55 14.43 2.47 -3.76
C ARG A 55 13.20 2.83 -2.93
N THR A 56 12.42 1.84 -2.50
CA THR A 56 11.23 2.05 -1.68
C THR A 56 11.61 2.59 -0.31
N VAL A 57 12.64 2.03 0.33
CA VAL A 57 13.12 2.54 1.63
C VAL A 57 13.64 3.97 1.50
N ARG A 58 14.45 4.27 0.46
CA ARG A 58 14.89 5.65 0.21
C ARG A 58 13.74 6.61 -0.10
N PHE A 59 12.73 6.15 -0.83
CA PHE A 59 11.56 6.95 -1.22
C PHE A 59 10.61 7.22 -0.02
N PHE A 60 10.45 6.24 0.87
CA PHE A 60 9.65 6.36 2.10
C PHE A 60 10.37 7.15 3.20
N PHE A 61 11.71 7.09 3.29
CA PHE A 61 12.49 7.79 4.34
C PHE A 61 13.09 9.13 3.90
N GLN A 62 12.68 9.67 2.75
CA GLN A 62 13.12 11.00 2.36
C GLN A 62 12.45 12.05 3.26
N SER A 63 13.22 12.96 3.88
CA SER A 63 12.74 13.90 4.92
C SER A 63 11.51 14.73 4.51
N PHE A 64 11.34 15.00 3.22
CA PHE A 64 10.20 15.74 2.68
C PHE A 64 8.91 14.88 2.60
N LYS A 65 9.03 13.56 2.51
CA LYS A 65 7.91 12.61 2.36
C LYS A 65 7.54 11.84 3.64
N ILE A 66 8.29 12.03 4.73
CA ILE A 66 8.02 11.39 6.04
C ILE A 66 6.58 11.61 6.51
N LYS A 67 6.01 12.81 6.31
CA LYS A 67 4.60 13.09 6.68
C LYS A 67 3.60 12.22 5.93
N ALA A 68 3.83 11.98 4.63
CA ALA A 68 2.98 11.14 3.79
C ALA A 68 3.12 9.66 4.17
N THR A 69 4.37 9.21 4.38
CA THR A 69 4.67 7.87 4.88
C THR A 69 4.03 7.61 6.24
N ALA A 70 4.08 8.55 7.17
CA ALA A 70 3.45 8.44 8.48
C ALA A 70 1.91 8.36 8.38
N LEU A 71 1.29 9.14 7.49
CA LEU A 71 -0.15 9.04 7.21
C LEU A 71 -0.52 7.69 6.60
N PHE A 72 0.25 7.18 5.65
CA PHE A 72 -0.01 5.90 5.00
C PHE A 72 0.12 4.72 5.99
N PHE A 73 1.23 4.61 6.71
CA PHE A 73 1.40 3.57 7.74
C PHE A 73 0.46 3.78 8.94
N GLY A 74 0.14 5.02 9.29
CA GLY A 74 -0.83 5.36 10.32
C GLY A 74 -2.25 4.90 9.95
N GLY A 75 -2.64 5.05 8.68
CA GLY A 75 -3.89 4.52 8.14
C GLY A 75 -3.98 3.01 8.27
N ILE A 76 -2.93 2.29 7.83
CA ILE A 76 -2.83 0.83 7.98
C ILE A 76 -2.93 0.42 9.45
N LEU A 77 -2.21 1.09 10.35
CA LEU A 77 -2.30 0.82 11.79
C LEU A 77 -3.72 1.03 12.33
N LEU A 78 -4.44 2.07 11.90
CA LEU A 78 -5.84 2.27 12.28
C LEU A 78 -6.76 1.15 11.79
N VAL A 79 -6.54 0.66 10.57
CA VAL A 79 -7.27 -0.49 10.03
C VAL A 79 -7.04 -1.72 10.92
N LEU A 80 -5.79 -1.95 11.35
CA LEU A 80 -5.42 -3.08 12.22
C LEU A 80 -5.96 -2.96 13.65
N ILE A 81 -5.96 -1.76 14.23
CA ILE A 81 -6.48 -1.47 15.58
C ILE A 81 -8.01 -1.64 15.65
N GLY A 82 -8.69 -1.55 14.51
CA GLY A 82 -10.10 -1.88 14.40
C GLY A 82 -11.01 -0.70 14.10
N TRP A 83 -10.44 0.39 13.57
CA TRP A 83 -11.17 1.51 12.98
C TRP A 83 -10.96 1.53 11.45
N PRO A 84 -11.46 0.52 10.72
CA PRO A 84 -11.15 0.32 9.30
C PRO A 84 -11.66 1.44 8.41
N LEU A 85 -12.82 2.04 8.72
CA LEU A 85 -13.40 3.13 7.93
C LEU A 85 -12.49 4.36 7.90
N THR A 86 -12.08 4.85 9.07
CA THR A 86 -11.16 5.99 9.19
C THR A 86 -9.76 5.63 8.71
N GLY A 87 -9.33 4.38 8.97
CA GLY A 87 -8.04 3.87 8.53
C GLY A 87 -7.88 3.91 7.02
N ILE A 88 -8.86 3.39 6.26
CA ILE A 88 -8.84 3.42 4.79
C ILE A 88 -8.81 4.85 4.25
N ILE A 89 -9.60 5.78 4.82
CA ILE A 89 -9.60 7.19 4.37
C ILE A 89 -8.21 7.82 4.54
N ILE A 90 -7.61 7.62 5.71
CA ILE A 90 -6.28 8.14 6.04
C ILE A 90 -5.21 7.48 5.16
N GLU A 91 -5.30 6.16 4.97
CA GLU A 91 -4.39 5.39 4.12
C GLU A 91 -4.45 5.87 2.67
N PHE A 92 -5.64 6.01 2.09
CA PHE A 92 -5.81 6.51 0.73
C PHE A 92 -5.26 7.93 0.56
N TYR A 93 -5.49 8.79 1.56
CA TYR A 93 -4.94 10.15 1.56
C TYR A 93 -3.41 10.15 1.66
N GLY A 94 -2.84 9.33 2.54
CA GLY A 94 -1.40 9.15 2.68
C GLY A 94 -0.76 8.60 1.41
N PHE A 95 -1.42 7.63 0.76
CA PHE A 95 -1.00 7.05 -0.52
C PHE A 95 -0.98 8.09 -1.63
N PHE A 96 -2.07 8.85 -1.78
CA PHE A 96 -2.14 9.96 -2.75
C PHE A 96 -1.07 11.02 -2.50
N LEU A 97 -0.76 11.33 -1.23
CA LEU A 97 0.29 12.29 -0.91
C LEU A 97 1.70 11.73 -1.22
N LEU A 98 1.89 10.42 -1.07
CA LEU A 98 3.15 9.73 -1.37
C LEU A 98 3.46 9.72 -2.88
N PHE A 99 2.44 9.43 -3.71
CA PHE A 99 2.58 9.26 -5.17
C PHE A 99 2.14 10.46 -6.03
N GLY A 100 1.27 11.33 -5.51
CA GLY A 100 0.65 12.43 -6.26
C GLY A 100 1.39 13.77 -6.20
N PHE A 101 2.30 13.95 -5.24
CA PHE A 101 3.22 15.10 -5.23
C PHE A 101 4.62 14.63 -5.66
N VAL A 102 4.91 14.78 -6.94
CA VAL A 102 6.28 14.82 -7.49
C VAL A 102 6.78 16.25 -7.49
#